data_AF-A0A8J6PDC8-F1
#
_entry.id   AF-A0A8J6PDC8-F1
#
_cell.length_a   1.000
_cell.length_b   1.000
_cell.length_c   1.000
_cell.angle_alpha   90.00
_cell.angle_beta   90.00
_cell.angle_gamma   90.00
#
_symmetry.space_group_name_H-M   'P 1'
#
loop_
_entity.id
_entity.type
_entity.pdbx_description
1 polymer ?
#
loop_
_entity_poly.entity_id
_entity_poly.type
_entity_poly.pdbx_seq_one_letter_code
_entity_poly.pdbx_strand_id
1 'polypeptide(L)'
;MKLTRLILVICLIVPFFSEAQTIVTELKKKNYGVYKGEIPSYIYSSDTSLFTIDATPIEVQVSENAIAVTIGKLHKKGSYHILFKDKNYYVLDAFFEGDILTERIVLYEKTKSMIREGSYPQPNALLKKAGR
;
A
#
# COMPACT_ATOMS: atom_id res chain seq x y z
N MET A 1 48.91 -4.54 -20.77
CA MET A 1 48.46 -3.24 -20.23
C MET A 1 49.07 -3.08 -18.84
N LYS A 2 49.80 -1.99 -18.54
CA LYS A 2 50.44 -1.80 -17.22
C LYS A 2 49.37 -1.78 -16.12
N LEU A 3 49.62 -2.42 -14.97
CA LEU A 3 48.70 -2.56 -13.83
C LEU A 3 48.06 -1.21 -13.42
N THR A 4 48.82 -0.13 -13.52
CA THR A 4 48.36 1.25 -13.28
C THR A 4 47.26 1.72 -14.23
N ARG A 5 47.26 1.28 -15.49
CA ARG A 5 46.20 1.59 -16.46
C ARG A 5 44.94 0.77 -16.22
N LEU A 6 45.06 -0.45 -15.69
CA LEU A 6 43.91 -1.30 -15.36
C LEU A 6 43.14 -0.76 -14.15
N ILE A 7 43.85 -0.32 -13.12
CA ILE A 7 43.27 0.32 -11.92
C ILE A 7 42.51 1.60 -12.30
N LEU A 8 43.09 2.40 -13.21
CA LEU A 8 42.47 3.64 -13.70
C LEU A 8 41.16 3.38 -14.47
N VAL A 9 41.10 2.32 -15.25
CA VAL A 9 39.88 1.92 -15.98
C VAL A 9 38.81 1.39 -15.04
N ILE A 10 39.19 0.62 -14.00
CA ILE A 10 38.24 0.13 -12.99
C ILE A 10 37.64 1.30 -12.20
N CYS A 11 38.45 2.26 -11.76
CA CYS A 11 37.94 3.45 -11.05
C CYS A 11 37.00 4.32 -11.89
N LEU A 12 37.11 4.29 -13.22
CA LEU A 12 36.27 5.09 -14.12
C LEU A 12 34.90 4.46 -14.42
N ILE A 13 34.76 3.14 -14.24
CA ILE A 13 33.52 2.39 -14.56
C ILE A 13 32.64 2.21 -13.31
N VAL A 14 33.23 2.17 -12.11
CA VAL A 14 32.51 1.97 -10.83
C VAL A 14 31.43 3.05 -10.50
N PRO A 15 31.58 4.36 -10.81
CA PRO A 15 30.57 5.34 -10.42
C PRO A 15 29.25 5.25 -11.22
N PHE A 16 29.18 4.50 -12.32
CA PHE A 16 27.95 4.37 -13.13
C PHE A 16 26.89 3.42 -12.54
N PHE A 17 27.24 2.62 -11.53
CA PHE A 17 26.29 1.66 -10.94
C PHE A 17 25.59 2.17 -9.67
N SER A 18 25.85 3.41 -9.25
CA SER A 18 25.21 4.00 -8.09
C SER A 18 23.91 4.72 -8.48
N GLU A 19 22.93 3.99 -9.03
CA GLU A 19 21.55 4.47 -8.98
C GLU A 19 21.09 4.41 -7.52
N ALA A 20 21.11 5.57 -6.86
CA ALA A 20 20.65 5.74 -5.50
C ALA A 20 19.18 5.33 -5.40
N GLN A 21 18.90 4.24 -4.69
CA GLN A 21 17.56 3.91 -4.24
C GLN A 21 17.10 5.03 -3.30
N THR A 22 16.35 5.99 -3.84
CA THR A 22 15.72 7.04 -3.03
C THR A 22 14.64 6.38 -2.18
N ILE A 23 14.92 6.20 -0.90
CA ILE A 23 13.93 5.76 0.09
C ILE A 23 12.81 6.79 0.05
N VAL A 24 11.65 6.41 -0.49
CA VAL A 24 10.51 7.31 -0.52
C VAL A 24 9.84 7.28 0.83
N THR A 25 10.03 8.34 1.59
CA THR A 25 9.47 8.50 2.93
C THR A 25 8.06 9.10 2.90
N GLU A 26 7.68 9.78 1.81
CA GLU A 26 6.44 10.54 1.74
C GLU A 26 5.57 10.22 0.51
N LEU A 27 4.26 10.18 0.73
CA LEU A 27 3.27 9.99 -0.31
C LEU A 27 2.97 11.34 -0.96
N LYS A 28 2.97 11.41 -2.29
CA LYS A 28 2.65 12.65 -3.01
C LYS A 28 1.23 13.12 -2.68
N LYS A 29 1.05 14.41 -2.36
CA LYS A 29 -0.26 15.01 -2.00
C LYS A 29 -1.41 14.71 -2.97
N LYS A 30 -1.13 14.59 -4.27
CA LYS A 30 -2.15 14.21 -5.28
C LYS A 30 -2.77 12.83 -5.07
N ASN A 31 -2.15 11.99 -4.25
CA ASN A 31 -2.64 10.66 -3.88
C ASN A 31 -3.44 10.67 -2.57
N TYR A 32 -3.45 11.80 -1.84
CA TYR A 32 -4.33 11.99 -0.70
C TYR A 32 -5.79 12.07 -1.14
N GLY A 33 -6.69 11.77 -0.22
CA GLY A 33 -8.13 11.83 -0.40
C GLY A 33 -8.82 10.56 0.06
N VAL A 34 -10.09 10.46 -0.31
CA VAL A 34 -10.97 9.36 0.06
C VAL A 34 -11.05 8.37 -1.09
N TYR A 35 -10.90 7.09 -0.80
CA TYR A 35 -11.06 5.98 -1.74
C TYR A 35 -12.23 5.13 -1.28
N LYS A 36 -13.14 4.81 -2.20
CA LYS A 36 -14.36 4.04 -1.90
C LYS A 36 -14.42 2.80 -2.77
N GLY A 37 -14.93 1.72 -2.19
CA GLY A 37 -15.14 0.45 -2.86
C GLY A 37 -16.02 -0.46 -2.04
N GLU A 38 -15.93 -1.74 -2.34
CA GLU A 38 -16.69 -2.79 -1.66
C GLU A 38 -15.75 -3.96 -1.39
N ILE A 39 -15.84 -4.52 -0.19
CA ILE A 39 -15.24 -5.82 0.12
C ILE A 39 -16.23 -6.86 -0.42
N PRO A 40 -15.83 -7.72 -1.38
CA PRO A 40 -16.70 -8.75 -1.91
C PRO A 40 -17.24 -9.68 -0.81
N SER A 41 -18.43 -10.25 -1.02
CA SER A 41 -18.98 -11.27 -0.14
C SER A 41 -18.06 -12.50 -0.07
N TYR A 42 -17.96 -13.12 1.11
CA TYR A 42 -17.13 -14.30 1.32
C TYR A 42 -17.73 -15.23 2.36
N ILE A 43 -17.22 -16.46 2.38
CA ILE A 43 -17.62 -17.47 3.36
C ILE A 43 -16.58 -17.52 4.46
N TYR A 44 -17.04 -17.38 5.71
CA TYR A 44 -16.24 -17.60 6.90
C TYR A 44 -16.58 -18.98 7.47
N SER A 45 -15.60 -19.88 7.52
CA SER A 45 -15.76 -21.17 8.19
C SER A 45 -15.28 -21.06 9.62
N SER A 46 -16.17 -21.31 10.56
CA SER A 46 -15.82 -21.69 11.93
C SER A 46 -15.78 -23.21 12.04
N ASP A 47 -15.32 -23.74 13.17
CA ASP A 47 -15.24 -25.19 13.44
C ASP A 47 -16.62 -25.87 13.40
N THR A 48 -17.70 -25.09 13.58
CA THR A 48 -19.07 -25.60 13.76
C THR A 48 -20.05 -25.15 12.68
N SER A 49 -19.71 -24.15 11.86
CA SER A 49 -20.66 -23.56 10.90
C SER A 49 -19.98 -22.71 9.82
N LEU A 50 -20.65 -22.61 8.66
CA LEU A 50 -20.31 -21.70 7.58
C LEU A 50 -21.19 -20.47 7.66
N PHE A 51 -20.57 -19.30 7.70
CA PHE A 51 -21.25 -18.01 7.68
C PHE A 51 -21.00 -17.34 6.34
N THR A 52 -22.08 -16.90 5.69
CA THR A 52 -21.96 -16.02 4.51
C THR A 52 -21.88 -14.58 5.00
N ILE A 53 -20.78 -13.90 4.70
CA ILE A 53 -20.60 -12.48 4.96
C ILE A 53 -20.93 -11.74 3.69
N ASP A 54 -21.93 -10.86 3.77
CA ASP A 54 -22.36 -10.05 2.64
C ASP A 54 -21.30 -9.03 2.23
N ALA A 55 -21.36 -8.64 0.96
CA ALA A 55 -20.47 -7.61 0.44
C ALA A 55 -20.70 -6.30 1.21
N THR A 56 -19.60 -5.67 1.63
CA THR A 56 -19.65 -4.56 2.60
C THR A 56 -18.91 -3.35 2.06
N PRO A 57 -19.50 -2.14 2.10
CA PRO A 57 -18.83 -0.94 1.65
C PRO A 57 -17.60 -0.63 2.52
N ILE A 58 -16.53 -0.22 1.85
CA ILE A 58 -15.28 0.20 2.49
C ILE A 58 -14.88 1.58 1.98
N GLU A 59 -14.40 2.41 2.90
CA GLU A 59 -13.80 3.69 2.63
C GLU A 59 -12.42 3.76 3.27
N VAL A 60 -11.42 4.21 2.50
CA VAL A 60 -10.06 4.47 2.97
C VAL A 60 -9.73 5.92 2.72
N GLN A 61 -9.50 6.69 3.79
CA GLN A 61 -9.05 8.07 3.70
C GLN A 61 -7.55 8.11 3.98
N VAL A 62 -6.78 8.71 3.05
CA VAL A 62 -5.34 8.88 3.18
C VAL A 62 -5.00 10.36 3.18
N SER A 63 -4.20 10.78 4.14
CA SER A 63 -3.62 12.13 4.22
C SER A 63 -2.12 12.05 4.54
N GLU A 64 -1.53 13.18 4.93
CA GLU A 64 -0.14 13.23 5.35
C GLU A 64 0.07 12.37 6.62
N ASN A 65 0.83 11.28 6.47
CA ASN A 65 1.19 10.31 7.52
C ASN A 65 0.04 9.67 8.32
N ALA A 66 -1.21 9.89 7.89
CA ALA A 66 -2.40 9.38 8.55
C ALA A 66 -3.30 8.65 7.55
N ILE A 67 -3.92 7.58 8.06
CA ILE A 67 -4.87 6.76 7.30
C ILE A 67 -6.05 6.38 8.20
N ALA A 68 -7.24 6.38 7.62
CA ALA A 68 -8.44 5.92 8.28
C ALA A 68 -9.21 4.97 7.38
N VAL A 69 -9.81 3.95 7.98
CA VAL A 69 -10.58 2.92 7.28
C VAL A 69 -11.96 2.82 7.92
N THR A 70 -12.99 2.84 7.09
CA THR A 70 -14.37 2.61 7.50
C THR A 70 -14.91 1.39 6.76
N ILE A 71 -15.37 0.38 7.50
CA ILE A 71 -16.00 -0.84 6.94
C ILE A 71 -17.35 -1.00 7.62
N GLY A 72 -18.44 -0.73 6.91
CA GLY A 72 -19.77 -0.68 7.51
C GLY A 72 -19.83 0.33 8.67
N LYS A 73 -20.00 -0.14 9.91
CA LYS A 73 -20.02 0.68 11.14
C LYS A 73 -18.68 0.75 11.87
N LEU A 74 -17.70 -0.04 11.45
CA LEU A 74 -16.37 -0.06 12.05
C LEU A 74 -15.55 1.10 11.50
N HIS A 75 -14.95 1.88 12.40
CA HIS A 75 -14.05 2.97 12.05
C HIS A 75 -12.70 2.74 12.72
N LYS A 76 -11.64 2.67 11.91
CA LYS A 76 -10.26 2.57 12.36
C LYS A 76 -9.48 3.81 11.93
N LYS A 77 -8.60 4.29 12.80
CA LYS A 77 -7.67 5.39 12.52
C LYS A 77 -6.25 4.91 12.81
N GLY A 78 -5.29 5.51 12.13
CA GLY A 78 -3.90 5.24 12.38
C GLY A 78 -2.97 5.95 11.40
N SER A 79 -1.80 5.37 11.22
CA SER A 79 -0.71 5.91 10.40
C SER A 79 -0.26 4.89 9.37
N TYR A 80 0.63 5.31 8.47
CA TYR A 80 1.21 4.39 7.49
C TYR A 80 2.67 4.74 7.21
N HIS A 81 3.41 3.73 6.75
CA HIS A 81 4.72 3.89 6.15
C HIS A 81 4.72 3.39 4.72
N ILE A 82 5.58 3.95 3.88
CA ILE A 82 5.78 3.47 2.51
C ILE A 82 6.82 2.34 2.58
N LEU A 83 6.39 1.10 2.39
CA LEU A 83 7.31 -0.05 2.29
C LEU A 83 8.11 0.02 1.00
N PHE A 84 7.43 0.37 -0.08
CA PHE A 84 8.00 0.34 -1.41
C PHE A 84 7.25 1.31 -2.33
N LYS A 85 7.98 1.91 -3.26
CA LYS A 85 7.42 2.69 -4.36
C LYS A 85 8.01 2.20 -5.68
N ASP A 86 7.12 1.89 -6.60
CA ASP A 86 7.45 1.70 -8.02
C ASP A 86 7.03 2.95 -8.83
N LYS A 87 7.37 2.98 -10.11
CA LYS A 87 7.00 4.00 -11.08
C LYS A 87 5.48 4.30 -11.11
N ASN A 88 4.64 3.31 -10.84
CA ASN A 88 3.19 3.42 -10.98
C ASN A 88 2.39 3.30 -9.69
N TYR A 89 2.98 2.75 -8.62
CA TYR A 89 2.25 2.48 -7.38
C TYR A 89 3.11 2.62 -6.13
N TYR A 90 2.41 2.81 -5.01
CA TYR A 90 2.95 2.80 -3.65
C TYR A 90 2.43 1.57 -2.93
N VAL A 91 3.26 0.97 -2.09
CA VAL A 91 2.86 -0.04 -1.12
C VAL A 91 2.94 0.61 0.26
N LEU A 92 1.79 0.77 0.89
CA LEU A 92 1.64 1.32 2.23
C LEU A 92 1.48 0.17 3.22
N ASP A 93 2.20 0.25 4.34
CA ASP A 93 1.97 -0.55 5.54
C ASP A 93 1.18 0.31 6.51
N ALA A 94 -0.10 -0.02 6.70
CA ALA A 94 -1.01 0.75 7.54
C ALA A 94 -1.07 0.14 8.94
N PHE A 95 -0.86 0.98 9.95
CA PHE A 95 -0.93 0.65 11.36
C PHE A 95 -2.19 1.30 11.90
N PHE A 96 -3.10 0.50 12.46
CA PHE A 96 -4.33 1.01 13.09
C PHE A 96 -4.26 0.88 14.60
N GLU A 97 -4.84 1.86 15.29
CA GLU A 97 -4.90 1.87 16.74
C GLU A 97 -5.62 0.61 17.27
N GLY A 98 -4.96 -0.13 18.16
CA GLY A 98 -5.49 -1.36 18.76
C GLY A 98 -5.31 -2.63 17.93
N ASP A 99 -4.87 -2.53 16.68
CA ASP A 99 -4.54 -3.69 15.87
C ASP A 99 -3.10 -4.17 16.19
N ILE A 100 -2.92 -5.50 16.25
CA ILE A 100 -1.60 -6.13 16.47
C ILE A 100 -0.85 -6.26 15.13
N LEU A 101 -1.60 -6.40 14.04
CA LEU A 101 -1.07 -6.60 12.69
C LEU A 101 -1.31 -5.36 11.85
N THR A 102 -0.39 -5.12 10.92
CA THR A 102 -0.55 -4.10 9.90
C THR A 102 -1.39 -4.59 8.74
N GLU A 103 -1.93 -3.65 7.98
CA GLU A 103 -2.63 -3.94 6.73
C GLU A 103 -1.87 -3.37 5.53
N ARG A 104 -1.74 -4.18 4.47
CA ARG A 104 -1.10 -3.72 3.24
C ARG A 104 -2.10 -3.06 2.30
N ILE A 105 -1.70 -1.90 1.79
CA ILE A 105 -2.49 -1.12 0.83
C ILE A 105 -1.64 -0.75 -0.38
N VAL A 106 -2.07 -1.14 -1.57
CA VAL A 106 -1.42 -0.81 -2.84
C VAL A 106 -2.15 0.35 -3.50
N LEU A 107 -1.48 1.49 -3.70
CA LEU A 107 -2.06 2.70 -4.29
C LEU A 107 -1.46 2.97 -5.67
N TYR A 108 -2.27 2.90 -6.72
CA TYR A 108 -1.86 3.20 -8.10
C TYR A 108 -1.99 4.69 -8.42
N GLU A 109 -0.86 5.36 -8.65
CA GLU A 109 -0.75 6.82 -8.79
C GLU A 109 -1.52 7.35 -10.01
N LYS A 110 -1.48 6.63 -11.13
CA LYS A 110 -2.08 7.05 -12.41
C LYS A 110 -3.58 6.85 -12.45
N THR A 111 -4.05 5.68 -12.05
CA THR A 111 -5.47 5.30 -12.11
C THR A 111 -6.26 5.80 -10.90
N LYS A 112 -5.57 6.29 -9.86
CA LYS A 112 -6.20 6.72 -8.59
C LYS A 112 -7.08 5.60 -8.01
N SER A 113 -6.56 4.38 -8.12
CA SER A 113 -7.16 3.19 -7.55
C SER A 113 -6.29 2.66 -6.42
N MET A 114 -6.92 1.93 -5.52
CA MET A 114 -6.30 1.38 -4.34
C MET A 114 -6.78 -0.06 -4.16
N ILE A 115 -5.87 -0.95 -3.79
CA ILE A 115 -6.19 -2.31 -3.36
C ILE A 115 -5.85 -2.40 -1.89
N ARG A 116 -6.84 -2.68 -1.05
CA ARG A 116 -6.62 -3.08 0.34
C ARG A 116 -6.52 -4.60 0.36
N GLU A 117 -5.37 -5.13 0.75
CA GLU A 117 -5.17 -6.58 0.84
C GLU A 117 -6.01 -7.13 1.98
N GLY A 118 -6.82 -8.14 1.69
CA GLY A 118 -7.60 -8.88 2.67
C GLY A 118 -6.81 -10.06 3.21
N SER A 119 -6.98 -10.34 4.49
CA SER A 119 -6.45 -11.55 5.11
C SER A 119 -7.52 -12.64 5.03
N TYR A 120 -7.13 -13.83 4.56
CA TYR A 120 -8.05 -14.97 4.46
C TYR A 120 -8.86 -15.14 5.75
N PRO A 121 -10.19 -15.30 5.66
CA PRO A 121 -10.99 -15.47 4.44
C PRO A 121 -11.51 -14.18 3.80
N GLN A 122 -11.20 -13.01 4.37
CA GLN A 122 -11.61 -11.73 3.79
C GLN A 122 -10.85 -11.46 2.48
N PRO A 123 -11.54 -11.20 1.36
CA PRO A 123 -10.91 -10.92 0.09
C PRO A 123 -10.33 -9.51 0.02
N ASN A 124 -9.50 -9.28 -1.00
CA ASN A 124 -9.03 -7.95 -1.33
C ASN A 124 -10.19 -7.03 -1.74
N ALA A 125 -10.09 -5.76 -1.39
CA ALA A 125 -11.04 -4.74 -1.84
C ALA A 125 -10.39 -3.83 -2.87
N LEU A 126 -11.09 -3.57 -3.98
CA LEU A 126 -10.70 -2.57 -4.97
C LEU A 126 -11.45 -1.27 -4.69
N LEU A 127 -10.71 -0.19 -4.50
CA LEU A 127 -11.24 1.13 -4.23
C LEU A 127 -10.82 2.13 -5.32
N LYS A 128 -11.67 3.11 -5.57
CA LYS A 128 -11.39 4.25 -6.46
C LYS A 128 -11.47 5.55 -5.68
N LYS A 129 -10.63 6.51 -6.02
CA LYS A 129 -10.66 7.84 -5.41
C LYS A 129 -12.02 8.49 -5.65
N ALA A 130 -12.68 8.91 -4.59
CA ALA A 130 -13.91 9.67 -4.64
C ALA A 130 -13.59 11.15 -4.86
N GLY A 131 -14.10 11.73 -5.96
CA GLY A 131 -13.85 13.12 -6.34
C GLY A 131 -12.50 13.36 -7.03
N ARG A 132 -12.45 14.40 -7.87
CA ARG A 132 -11.22 14.87 -8.54
C ARG A 132 -10.30 15.58 -7.55
#